data_AF-A0A1J3GE87-F1
#
_entry.id   AF-A0A1J3GE87-F1
#
_cell.length_a   1.000
_cell.length_b   1.000
_cell.length_c   1.000
_cell.angle_alpha   90.00
_cell.angle_beta   90.00
_cell.angle_gamma   90.00
#
_symmetry.space_group_name_H-M   'P 1'
#
loop_
_entity.id
_entity.type
_entity.pdbx_description
1 polymer ?
#
loop_
_entity_poly.entity_id
_entity_poly.type
_entity_poly.pdbx_seq_one_letter_code
_entity_poly.pdbx_strand_id
1 'polypeptide(L)' 'QEIGIQPVANMLAKRSKCRWGNYNSSVIFPFSISLETDPLVNLSNTKSIMDRKKYSLAAGLLYSNSKFIMNLFGPKVGAV' A
#
# COMPACT_ATOMS: atom_id res chain seq x y z
N GLN A 1 12.74 -16.53 -12.62
CA GLN A 1 12.18 -15.50 -11.73
C GLN A 1 13.34 -14.63 -11.29
N GLU A 2 13.49 -13.43 -11.86
CA GLU A 2 14.54 -12.51 -11.42
C GLU A 2 14.13 -11.90 -10.08
N ILE A 3 14.79 -12.34 -9.01
CA ILE A 3 14.57 -11.90 -7.64
C ILE A 3 15.64 -10.85 -7.34
N GLY A 4 15.26 -9.64 -6.88
CA GLY A 4 16.20 -8.60 -6.46
C GLY A 4 16.06 -7.26 -7.20
N ILE A 5 17.18 -6.58 -7.45
CA ILE A 5 17.23 -5.19 -7.99
C ILE A 5 17.10 -5.13 -9.52
N GLN A 6 17.41 -6.22 -10.23
CA GLN A 6 17.35 -6.29 -11.70
C GLN A 6 15.98 -5.91 -12.30
N PRO A 7 14.82 -6.36 -11.76
CA PRO A 7 13.51 -5.92 -12.22
C PRO A 7 13.31 -4.40 -12.08
N VAL A 8 13.85 -3.80 -11.01
CA VAL A 8 13.77 -2.36 -10.75
C VAL A 8 14.65 -1.60 -11.75
N ALA A 9 15.88 -2.06 -11.96
CA ALA A 9 16.80 -1.47 -12.95
C ALA A 9 16.21 -1.52 -14.36
N ASN A 10 15.62 -2.65 -14.76
CA ASN A 10 14.96 -2.82 -16.05
C ASN A 10 13.73 -1.93 -16.20
N MET A 11 12.95 -1.72 -15.13
CA MET A 11 11.81 -0.82 -15.12
C MET A 11 12.23 0.65 -15.29
N LEU A 12 13.29 1.07 -14.59
CA LEU A 12 13.87 2.41 -14.68
C LEU A 12 14.45 2.68 -16.08
N ALA A 13 15.20 1.73 -16.63
CA ALA A 13 15.77 1.81 -17.97
C ALA A 13 14.68 1.99 -19.05
N LYS A 14 13.55 1.30 -18.90
CA LYS A 14 12.39 1.42 -19.81
C LYS A 14 11.57 2.69 -19.60
N ARG A 15 11.97 3.58 -18.66
CA ARG A 15 11.19 4.75 -18.22
C ARG A 15 9.72 4.42 -17.94
N SER A 16 9.47 3.19 -17.49
CA SER A 16 8.12 2.71 -17.29
C SER A 16 7.47 3.52 -16.17
N LYS A 17 6.27 4.05 -16.42
CA LYS A 17 5.44 4.66 -15.36
C LYS A 17 4.89 3.62 -14.38
N CYS A 18 5.41 2.38 -14.37
CA CYS A 18 5.08 1.41 -13.33
C CYS A 18 5.36 2.05 -11.97
N ARG A 19 4.27 2.46 -11.32
CA ARG A 19 4.32 3.10 -10.01
C ARG A 19 4.73 2.02 -9.04
N TRP A 20 5.93 2.15 -8.50
CA TRP A 20 6.37 1.29 -7.41
C TRP A 20 5.57 1.66 -6.16
N GLY A 21 4.89 0.68 -5.57
CA GLY A 21 4.06 0.89 -4.38
C GLY A 21 2.57 1.09 -4.67
N ASN A 22 1.84 1.45 -3.63
CA ASN A 22 0.39 1.61 -3.67
C ASN A 22 0.01 3.06 -4.06
N TYR A 23 -1.15 3.29 -4.66
CA TYR A 23 -1.61 4.64 -5.02
C TYR A 23 -1.94 5.53 -3.80
N ASN A 24 -1.96 4.94 -2.60
CA ASN A 24 -2.23 5.66 -1.37
C ASN A 24 -0.92 6.10 -0.71
N SER A 25 -0.92 7.36 -0.26
CA SER A 25 0.13 7.94 0.58
C SER A 25 0.17 7.35 1.99
N SER A 26 -0.92 6.72 2.44
CA SER A 26 -1.05 6.20 3.81
C SER A 26 -0.98 4.68 3.84
N VAL A 27 -0.14 4.16 4.73
CA VAL A 27 -0.06 2.73 5.05
C VAL A 27 -0.62 2.51 6.44
N ILE A 28 -1.70 1.73 6.53
CA ILE A 28 -2.25 1.30 7.83
C ILE A 28 -1.50 0.04 8.25
N PHE A 29 -0.60 0.19 9.21
CA PHE A 29 0.16 -0.91 9.79
C PHE A 29 -0.67 -1.57 10.90
N PRO A 30 -1.06 -2.85 10.77
CA PRO A 30 -1.76 -3.56 11.81
C PRO A 30 -0.75 -3.98 12.88
N PHE A 31 -0.57 -3.14 13.89
CA PHE A 31 0.32 -3.43 15.01
C PHE A 31 -0.44 -4.19 16.09
N SER A 32 -0.07 -5.45 16.31
CA SER A 32 -0.57 -6.26 17.41
C SER A 32 0.51 -6.37 18.48
N ILE A 33 0.27 -5.79 19.66
CA ILE A 33 1.14 -5.96 20.84
C ILE A 33 0.51 -7.06 21.71
N SER A 34 0.63 -8.31 21.26
CA SER A 34 0.34 -9.46 22.12
C SER A 34 1.57 -9.80 22.94
N LEU A 35 1.35 -10.27 24.18
CA LEU A 35 2.39 -10.86 25.02
C LEU A 35 2.74 -12.27 24.47
N GLU A 36 3.33 -12.30 23.28
CA GLU A 36 3.81 -13.53 22.65
C GLU A 36 5.19 -13.90 23.19
N THR A 37 5.40 -15.20 23.39
CA THR A 37 6.68 -15.76 23.82
C THR A 37 7.80 -15.51 22.80
N ASP A 38 7.45 -15.34 21.52
CA ASP A 38 8.36 -15.02 20.43
C ASP A 38 7.88 -13.78 19.66
N PRO A 39 8.64 -12.67 19.66
CA PRO A 39 8.28 -11.45 18.94
C PRO A 39 8.22 -11.61 17.41
N LEU A 40 8.83 -12.66 16.84
CA LEU A 40 8.78 -12.93 15.40
C LEU A 40 7.38 -13.37 14.93
N VAL A 41 6.58 -13.96 15.81
CA VAL A 41 5.24 -14.42 15.47
C VAL A 41 4.34 -13.22 15.16
N ASN A 42 4.35 -12.18 15.98
CA ASN A 42 3.68 -10.90 15.71
C ASN A 42 4.14 -10.27 14.38
N LEU A 43 5.43 -10.33 14.04
CA LEU A 43 5.94 -9.83 12.76
C LEU A 43 5.39 -10.65 11.58
N SER A 44 5.35 -11.97 11.70
CA SER A 44 4.81 -12.86 10.67
C SER A 44 3.31 -12.64 10.44
N ASN A 45 2.55 -12.45 11.52
CA ASN A 45 1.12 -12.15 11.48
C ASN A 45 0.85 -10.76 10.88
N THR A 46 1.64 -9.77 11.27
CA THR A 46 1.54 -8.42 10.70
C THR A 46 1.82 -8.45 9.20
N LYS A 47 2.84 -9.20 8.77
CA LYS A 47 3.16 -9.40 7.36
C LYS A 47 2.00 -10.07 6.60
N SER A 48 1.40 -11.13 7.14
CA SER A 48 0.30 -11.83 6.47
C SER A 48 -0.94 -10.93 6.30
N ILE A 49 -1.26 -10.11 7.31
CA ILE A 49 -2.34 -9.13 7.22
C ILE A 49 -2.02 -8.06 6.17
N MET A 50 -0.79 -7.54 6.16
CA MET A 50 -0.36 -6.54 5.16
C MET A 50 -0.38 -7.12 3.74
N ASP A 51 0.09 -8.34 3.54
CA ASP A 51 0.07 -8.99 2.23
C ASP A 51 -1.38 -9.19 1.77
N ARG A 52 -2.28 -9.68 2.63
CA ARG A 52 -3.72 -9.74 2.33
C ARG A 52 -4.31 -8.36 1.98
N LYS A 53 -3.91 -7.31 2.70
CA LYS A 53 -4.40 -5.93 2.47
C LYS A 53 -3.78 -5.31 1.22
N LYS A 54 -2.61 -5.75 0.79
CA LYS A 54 -1.97 -5.37 -0.48
C LYS A 54 -2.69 -5.98 -1.68
N TYR A 55 -3.16 -7.22 -1.56
CA TYR A 55 -4.02 -7.86 -2.55
C TYR A 55 -5.47 -7.40 -2.48
N SER A 56 -5.88 -6.74 -1.40
CA SER A 56 -7.20 -6.10 -1.28
C SER A 56 -7.28 -4.85 -2.17
N LEU A 57 -8.43 -4.69 -2.84
CA LEU A 57 -8.74 -3.51 -3.65
C LEU A 57 -8.97 -2.24 -2.81
N ALA A 58 -8.93 -2.31 -1.47
CA ALA A 58 -9.22 -1.20 -0.56
C ALA A 58 -8.43 0.06 -0.89
N ALA A 59 -7.16 -0.08 -1.28
CA ALA A 59 -6.33 1.05 -1.66
C ALA A 59 -6.81 1.72 -2.96
N GLY A 60 -7.08 0.94 -4.00
CA GLY A 60 -7.65 1.46 -5.25
C GLY A 60 -9.00 2.14 -5.02
N LEU A 61 -9.83 1.55 -4.15
CA LEU A 61 -11.13 2.10 -3.77
C LEU A 61 -10.98 3.44 -3.02
N LEU A 62 -10.12 3.53 -2.00
CA LEU A 62 -9.90 4.79 -1.26
C LEU A 62 -9.44 5.92 -2.19
N TYR A 63 -8.45 5.64 -3.05
CA TYR A 63 -7.98 6.62 -4.03
C TYR A 63 -9.10 7.07 -4.98
N SER A 64 -9.90 6.12 -5.49
CA SER A 64 -11.04 6.43 -6.36
C SER A 64 -12.10 7.28 -5.65
N ASN A 65 -12.43 6.94 -4.40
CA ASN A 65 -13.38 7.69 -3.58
C ASN A 65 -12.89 9.10 -3.30
N SER A 66 -11.63 9.28 -2.88
CA SER A 66 -11.04 10.60 -2.66
C SER A 66 -11.07 11.45 -3.93
N LYS A 67 -10.71 10.86 -5.08
CA LYS A 67 -10.80 11.55 -6.37
C LYS A 67 -12.24 11.91 -6.74
N PHE A 68 -13.19 11.03 -6.47
CA PHE A 68 -14.61 11.28 -6.71
C PHE A 68 -15.14 12.44 -5.85
N ILE A 69 -14.84 12.46 -4.55
CA ILE A 69 -15.20 13.54 -3.63
C ILE A 69 -14.60 14.86 -4.10
N MET A 70 -13.31 14.87 -4.46
CA MET A 70 -12.62 16.07 -4.91
C MET A 70 -13.18 16.62 -6.23
N ASN A 71 -13.63 15.74 -7.14
CA ASN A 71 -14.31 16.11 -8.36
C ASN A 71 -15.73 16.64 -8.11
N LEU A 72 -16.47 16.06 -7.16
CA LEU A 72 -17.88 16.38 -6.94
C LEU A 72 -18.08 17.63 -6.08
N PHE A 73 -17.29 17.77 -5.03
CA PHE A 73 -17.43 18.85 -4.03
C PHE A 73 -16.33 19.93 -4.13
N GLY A 74 -15.36 19.73 -5.04
CA GLY A 74 -14.21 20.60 -5.19
C GLY A 74 -13.18 20.45 -4.05
N PRO A 75 -12.02 21.11 -4.19
CA PRO A 75 -10.92 20.99 -3.23
C PRO A 75 -11.25 21.52 -1.82
N LYS A 76 -12.28 22.36 -1.68
CA LYS A 76 -12.71 22.92 -0.38
C LYS A 76 -13.34 21.89 0.56
N VAL A 77 -13.88 20.80 0.03
CA VAL A 77 -14.49 19.71 0.83
C VAL A 77 -13.58 18.49 0.92
N GLY A 78 -12.69 18.30 -0.06
CA GLY A 78 -11.71 17.20 -0.06
C GLY A 78 -10.50 17.40 0.85
N ALA A 79 -10.29 18.63 1.36
CA ALA A 79 -9.29 18.94 2.36
C ALA A 79 -9.90 18.78 3.77
N VAL A 80 -9.87 17.56 4.30
CA VAL A 80 -10.04 17.29 5.74
C VAL A 80 -8.73 16.72 6.27
#